data_AF-A0A959HQE2-F1
#
_entry.id   AF-A0A959HQE2-F1
#
_cell.length_a   1.000
_cell.length_b   1.000
_cell.length_c   1.000
_cell.angle_alpha   90.00
_cell.angle_beta   90.00
_cell.angle_gamma   90.00
#
_symmetry.space_group_name_H-M   'P 1'
#
loop_
_entity.id
_entity.type
_entity.pdbx_description
1 polymer ?
#
loop_
_entity_poly.entity_id
_entity_poly.type
_entity_poly.pdbx_seq_one_letter_code
_entity_poly.pdbx_strand_id
1 'polypeptide(L)'
;MIKHWHWIVAVSLFSLVPLPAQRVLFGDLESYLYDYVVSLPVAGSNVYRDPEPEDQANLSTAVKLLVVGDLAGAQAISGNSGYEVIRYIDNTGTTNREFWGLQPQPGGTHYWGVLFWNPVSCRNVVLQSPHPRFDSNTGRQGAYLLLHMDVRGLMISGTHRCNSIAPSECSGTTTACGSSAPYRLSDIAHNEQSIFQTITVSLAEAGVQTFIQLHGFAKSSGDPNLIISNGTRDTPPDDPIARLRDGLLALDPSLTFKIVHIHTEWTRLTAFTNTQGRYLNESTSACTQNATTVTGRFIHIEQEYDRFRKDESGWELLRQGLEAAFSCEVVANDPVLSVESSIRISVSGGELTIATSETMPLWVSLYMADGRQIFTGRQDVEQSYRIPHGIMTFLSIRDQKSGKLLTQKKIFLP
;
A
#
# COMPACT_ATOMS: atom_id res chain seq x y z
N MET A 1 11.39 -56.48 -48.59
CA MET A 1 11.22 -55.03 -48.28
C MET A 1 10.50 -54.91 -46.94
N ILE A 2 11.21 -54.69 -45.84
CA ILE A 2 10.62 -54.37 -44.53
C ILE A 2 11.44 -53.19 -43.99
N LYS A 3 10.80 -52.02 -43.88
CA LYS A 3 11.40 -50.79 -43.33
C LYS A 3 11.14 -50.78 -41.83
N HIS A 4 12.19 -50.75 -41.01
CA HIS A 4 12.09 -50.44 -39.58
C HIS A 4 12.21 -48.93 -39.37
N TRP A 5 11.16 -48.30 -38.84
CA TRP A 5 11.18 -46.94 -38.32
C TRP A 5 11.57 -46.98 -36.84
N HIS A 6 12.59 -46.20 -36.46
CA HIS A 6 12.94 -45.96 -35.06
C HIS A 6 12.36 -44.60 -34.67
N TRP A 7 11.45 -44.58 -33.70
CA TRP A 7 10.97 -43.36 -33.08
C TRP A 7 11.93 -42.99 -31.93
N ILE A 8 12.61 -41.85 -32.05
CA ILE A 8 13.33 -41.22 -30.94
C ILE A 8 12.29 -40.44 -30.14
N VAL A 9 12.01 -40.90 -28.91
CA VAL A 9 11.22 -40.13 -27.95
C VAL A 9 12.17 -39.16 -27.25
N ALA A 10 12.09 -37.88 -27.62
CA ALA A 10 12.75 -36.81 -26.89
C ALA A 10 11.97 -36.57 -25.58
N VAL A 11 12.52 -37.06 -24.46
CA VAL A 11 12.02 -36.73 -23.13
C VAL A 11 12.60 -35.36 -22.76
N SER A 12 11.79 -34.31 -22.91
CA SER A 12 12.12 -32.99 -22.37
C SER A 12 12.08 -33.05 -20.85
N LEU A 13 13.25 -33.06 -20.21
CA LEU A 13 13.37 -32.79 -18.78
C LEU A 13 13.03 -31.31 -18.55
N PHE A 14 11.84 -31.04 -18.02
CA PHE A 14 11.54 -29.77 -17.38
C PHE A 14 12.33 -29.70 -16.07
N SER A 15 13.38 -28.89 -16.06
CA SER A 15 14.07 -28.50 -14.84
C SER A 15 13.12 -27.66 -13.99
N LEU A 16 12.55 -28.25 -12.94
CA LEU A 16 11.89 -27.52 -11.86
C LEU A 16 12.95 -26.70 -11.13
N VAL A 17 13.15 -25.45 -11.56
CA VAL A 17 13.93 -24.49 -10.77
C VAL A 17 13.09 -24.19 -9.53
N PRO A 18 13.55 -24.51 -8.31
CA PRO A 18 12.82 -24.14 -7.12
C PRO A 18 12.76 -22.61 -7.08
N LEU A 19 11.55 -22.05 -7.01
CA LEU A 19 11.37 -20.64 -6.72
C LEU A 19 12.13 -20.33 -5.43
N PRO A 20 12.96 -19.27 -5.37
CA PRO A 20 13.57 -18.86 -4.11
C PRO A 20 12.48 -18.74 -3.04
N ALA A 21 12.69 -19.44 -1.93
CA ALA A 21 11.75 -19.44 -0.82
C ALA A 21 11.56 -18.01 -0.31
N GLN A 22 10.31 -17.63 -0.07
CA GLN A 22 9.98 -16.31 0.48
C GLN A 22 10.75 -16.07 1.77
N ARG A 23 11.48 -14.96 1.85
CA ARG A 23 12.27 -14.62 3.04
C ARG A 23 11.34 -14.19 4.17
N VAL A 24 11.61 -14.73 5.36
CA VAL A 24 10.96 -14.31 6.61
C VAL A 24 11.99 -13.60 7.46
N LEU A 25 11.71 -12.35 7.82
CA LEU A 25 12.54 -11.50 8.67
C LEU A 25 11.83 -11.28 10.01
N PHE A 26 12.61 -11.07 11.06
CA PHE A 26 12.12 -10.78 12.41
C PHE A 26 12.89 -9.59 12.98
N GLY A 27 12.21 -8.72 13.73
CA GLY A 27 12.85 -7.61 14.43
C GLY A 27 11.93 -6.42 14.63
N ASP A 28 12.53 -5.25 14.82
CA ASP A 28 11.84 -3.96 14.86
C ASP A 28 11.63 -3.44 13.44
N LEU A 29 10.38 -3.35 13.00
CA LEU A 29 10.04 -2.86 11.66
C LEU A 29 10.30 -1.36 11.51
N GLU A 30 10.11 -0.55 12.56
CA GLU A 30 10.42 0.88 12.49
C GLU A 30 11.90 1.08 12.25
N SER A 31 12.75 0.39 13.02
CA SER A 31 14.20 0.43 12.85
C SER A 31 14.63 -0.07 11.47
N TYR A 32 14.02 -1.16 10.96
CA TYR A 32 14.30 -1.67 9.62
C TYR A 32 13.99 -0.65 8.51
N LEU A 33 12.83 0.01 8.59
CA LEU A 33 12.44 1.04 7.63
C LEU A 33 13.26 2.32 7.78
N TYR A 34 13.69 2.64 9.00
CA TYR A 34 14.60 3.75 9.24
C TYR A 34 15.97 3.50 8.58
N ASP A 35 16.55 2.32 8.75
CA ASP A 35 17.81 1.94 8.11
C ASP A 35 17.71 2.02 6.58
N TYR A 36 16.58 1.58 6.02
CA TYR A 36 16.27 1.76 4.60
C TYR A 36 16.32 3.25 4.20
N VAL A 37 15.64 4.15 4.94
CA VAL A 37 15.61 5.59 4.66
C VAL A 37 17.01 6.22 4.74
N VAL A 38 17.82 5.82 5.72
CA VAL A 38 19.20 6.31 5.88
C VAL A 38 20.10 5.87 4.72
N SER A 39 19.85 4.68 4.16
CA SER A 39 20.61 4.11 3.05
C SER A 39 20.30 4.76 1.68
N LEU A 40 19.23 5.55 1.57
CA LEU A 40 18.77 6.07 0.28
C LEU A 40 19.81 6.99 -0.38
N PRO A 41 19.93 6.94 -1.72
CA PRO A 41 20.77 7.86 -2.48
C PRO A 41 20.48 9.34 -2.16
N VAL A 42 21.55 10.10 -1.94
CA VAL A 42 21.51 11.53 -1.61
C VAL A 42 21.23 12.41 -2.84
N ALA A 43 20.92 13.69 -2.59
CA ALA A 43 20.87 14.73 -3.60
C ALA A 43 22.14 14.74 -4.47
N GLY A 44 21.97 14.93 -5.79
CA GLY A 44 23.08 15.12 -6.73
C GLY A 44 23.88 13.86 -7.10
N SER A 45 23.64 12.69 -6.49
CA SER A 45 24.36 11.46 -6.88
C SER A 45 23.93 10.90 -8.24
N ASN A 46 22.78 11.32 -8.76
CA ASN A 46 22.31 11.05 -10.13
C ASN A 46 22.25 9.56 -10.52
N VAL A 47 21.80 8.71 -9.59
CA VAL A 47 21.72 7.26 -9.77
C VAL A 47 20.29 6.75 -10.00
N TYR A 48 19.27 7.53 -9.65
CA TYR A 48 17.87 7.16 -9.89
C TYR A 48 17.55 7.21 -11.39
N ARG A 49 16.88 6.16 -11.87
CA ARG A 49 16.33 6.06 -13.23
C ARG A 49 14.90 5.55 -13.13
N ASP A 50 14.06 5.98 -14.05
CA ASP A 50 12.71 5.46 -14.15
C ASP A 50 12.71 3.96 -14.49
N PRO A 51 11.68 3.23 -14.07
CA PRO A 51 11.49 1.83 -14.48
C PRO A 51 11.20 1.72 -15.98
N GLU A 52 11.53 0.57 -16.55
CA GLU A 52 11.04 0.23 -17.89
C GLU A 52 9.54 -0.13 -17.82
N PRO A 53 8.80 -0.07 -18.94
CA PRO A 53 7.37 -0.44 -18.96
C PRO A 53 7.11 -1.87 -18.45
N GLU A 54 8.03 -2.80 -18.71
CA GLU A 54 7.95 -4.17 -18.20
C GLU A 54 8.07 -4.22 -16.68
N ASP A 55 8.92 -3.38 -16.07
CA ASP A 55 9.04 -3.29 -14.61
C ASP A 55 7.77 -2.76 -13.96
N GLN A 56 7.15 -1.75 -14.56
CA GLN A 56 5.86 -1.24 -14.11
C GLN A 56 4.78 -2.33 -14.19
N ALA A 57 4.74 -3.10 -15.29
CA ALA A 57 3.78 -4.19 -15.46
C ALA A 57 3.99 -5.33 -14.44
N ASN A 58 5.24 -5.73 -14.22
CA ASN A 58 5.61 -6.77 -13.25
C ASN A 58 5.24 -6.35 -11.82
N LEU A 59 5.61 -5.12 -11.42
CA LEU A 59 5.34 -4.64 -10.06
C LEU A 59 3.87 -4.29 -9.84
N SER A 60 3.15 -3.82 -10.85
CA SER A 60 1.69 -3.68 -10.79
C SER A 60 1.01 -5.03 -10.53
N THR A 61 1.45 -6.08 -11.24
CA THR A 61 0.95 -7.45 -11.06
C THR A 61 1.33 -7.99 -9.68
N ALA A 62 2.56 -7.75 -9.23
CA ALA A 62 3.02 -8.15 -7.90
C ALA A 62 2.14 -7.55 -6.79
N VAL A 63 1.81 -6.25 -6.87
CA VAL A 63 0.93 -5.58 -5.92
C VAL A 63 -0.46 -6.21 -5.90
N LYS A 64 -1.05 -6.47 -7.08
CA LYS A 64 -2.38 -7.10 -7.17
C LYS A 64 -2.40 -8.49 -6.51
N LEU A 65 -1.35 -9.29 -6.72
CA LEU A 65 -1.19 -10.60 -6.08
C LEU A 65 -0.95 -10.49 -4.57
N LEU A 66 -0.12 -9.53 -4.15
CA LEU A 66 0.18 -9.27 -2.74
C LEU A 66 -1.09 -8.88 -1.96
N VAL A 67 -1.95 -8.02 -2.52
CA VAL A 67 -3.20 -7.59 -1.87
C VAL A 67 -4.17 -8.77 -1.63
N VAL A 68 -4.24 -9.73 -2.56
CA VAL A 68 -5.10 -10.91 -2.42
C VAL A 68 -4.44 -12.05 -1.62
N GLY A 69 -3.21 -11.85 -1.13
CA GLY A 69 -2.48 -12.82 -0.32
C GLY A 69 -1.74 -13.90 -1.12
N ASP A 70 -1.64 -13.80 -2.44
CA ASP A 70 -0.81 -14.69 -3.26
C ASP A 70 0.66 -14.23 -3.23
N LEU A 71 1.32 -14.49 -2.10
CA LEU A 71 2.71 -14.07 -1.88
C LEU A 71 3.70 -14.81 -2.78
N ALA A 72 3.41 -16.06 -3.15
CA ALA A 72 4.26 -16.86 -4.03
C ALA A 72 4.21 -16.32 -5.47
N GLY A 73 3.01 -16.02 -5.97
CA GLY A 73 2.82 -15.36 -7.26
C GLY A 73 3.46 -13.98 -7.28
N ALA A 74 3.25 -13.18 -6.23
CA ALA A 74 3.85 -11.85 -6.10
C ALA A 74 5.39 -11.91 -6.10
N GLN A 75 5.99 -12.88 -5.38
CA GLN A 75 7.45 -13.10 -5.39
C GLN A 75 7.96 -13.51 -6.77
N ALA A 76 7.25 -14.40 -7.46
CA ALA A 76 7.68 -14.89 -8.77
C ALA A 76 7.71 -13.75 -9.81
N ILE A 77 6.66 -12.92 -9.86
CA ILE A 77 6.58 -11.85 -10.86
C ILE A 77 7.46 -10.64 -10.54
N SER A 78 7.57 -10.25 -9.26
CA SER A 78 8.42 -9.13 -8.85
C SER A 78 9.91 -9.42 -9.01
N GLY A 79 10.31 -10.70 -8.92
CA GLY A 79 11.69 -11.13 -9.14
C GLY A 79 12.25 -10.77 -10.52
N ASN A 80 11.39 -10.68 -11.54
CA ASN A 80 11.77 -10.28 -12.90
C ASN A 80 12.25 -8.82 -12.99
N SER A 81 11.93 -8.01 -11.98
CA SER A 81 12.27 -6.58 -11.91
C SER A 81 13.21 -6.28 -10.74
N GLY A 82 13.96 -7.28 -10.26
CA GLY A 82 14.92 -7.11 -9.17
C GLY A 82 14.27 -6.80 -7.81
N TYR A 83 13.00 -7.15 -7.63
CA TYR A 83 12.27 -7.04 -6.37
C TYR A 83 12.07 -8.40 -5.70
N GLU A 84 11.75 -8.37 -4.42
CA GLU A 84 11.35 -9.52 -3.62
C GLU A 84 10.12 -9.19 -2.78
N VAL A 85 9.41 -10.25 -2.40
CA VAL A 85 8.36 -10.21 -1.40
C VAL A 85 8.89 -10.86 -0.13
N ILE A 86 8.89 -10.12 0.97
CA ILE A 86 9.28 -10.60 2.29
C ILE A 86 8.08 -10.68 3.22
N ARG A 87 8.15 -11.60 4.18
CA ARG A 87 7.29 -11.57 5.38
C ARG A 87 8.13 -10.99 6.50
N TYR A 88 7.73 -9.85 7.02
CA TYR A 88 8.38 -9.20 8.15
C TYR A 88 7.55 -9.42 9.41
N ILE A 89 8.13 -10.03 10.43
CA ILE A 89 7.50 -10.24 11.72
C ILE A 89 8.05 -9.20 12.70
N ASP A 90 7.28 -8.16 12.95
CA ASP A 90 7.56 -7.23 14.04
C ASP A 90 7.36 -7.95 15.38
N ASN A 91 8.41 -7.99 16.21
CA ASN A 91 8.42 -8.67 17.50
C ASN A 91 8.72 -7.72 18.67
N THR A 92 8.50 -6.42 18.47
CA THR A 92 8.77 -5.39 19.50
C THR A 92 7.59 -5.22 20.47
N GLY A 93 6.38 -5.53 20.00
CA GLY A 93 5.17 -5.49 20.80
C GLY A 93 4.95 -6.72 21.71
N THR A 94 3.83 -6.71 22.44
CA THR A 94 3.40 -7.86 23.26
C THR A 94 2.94 -9.05 22.42
N THR A 95 2.58 -8.82 21.17
CA THR A 95 2.26 -9.84 20.17
C THR A 95 3.03 -9.56 18.88
N ASN A 96 3.45 -10.63 18.22
CA ASN A 96 4.09 -10.52 16.92
C ASN A 96 3.08 -10.03 15.88
N ARG A 97 3.49 -9.09 15.03
CA ARG A 97 2.68 -8.57 13.93
C ARG A 97 3.38 -8.83 12.60
N GLU A 98 2.64 -9.37 11.65
CA GLU A 98 3.18 -9.70 10.34
C GLU A 98 2.84 -8.61 9.31
N PHE A 99 3.84 -8.22 8.53
CA PHE A 99 3.74 -7.32 7.39
C PHE A 99 4.31 -8.00 6.15
N TRP A 100 3.79 -7.66 4.98
CA TRP A 100 4.31 -8.13 3.70
C TRP A 100 5.04 -6.98 3.01
N GLY A 101 6.35 -7.13 2.80
CA GLY A 101 7.17 -6.13 2.13
C GLY A 101 7.39 -6.48 0.67
N LEU A 102 7.07 -5.56 -0.25
CA LEU A 102 7.56 -5.58 -1.63
C LEU A 102 8.71 -4.58 -1.72
N GLN A 103 9.93 -5.08 -1.90
CA GLN A 103 11.16 -4.28 -1.79
C GLN A 103 12.20 -4.70 -2.83
N PRO A 104 13.21 -3.84 -3.14
CA PRO A 104 14.35 -4.26 -3.94
C PRO A 104 15.05 -5.46 -3.31
N GLN A 105 15.52 -6.39 -4.15
CA GLN A 105 16.40 -7.46 -3.70
C GLN A 105 17.67 -6.88 -3.07
N PRO A 106 18.33 -7.60 -2.14
CA PRO A 106 19.59 -7.16 -1.55
C PRO A 106 20.62 -6.80 -2.63
N GLY A 107 21.16 -5.58 -2.57
CA GLY A 107 22.09 -5.05 -3.56
C GLY A 107 21.43 -4.45 -4.82
N GLY A 108 20.10 -4.40 -4.89
CA GLY A 108 19.38 -3.75 -5.98
C GLY A 108 19.70 -2.25 -6.06
N THR A 109 19.89 -1.75 -7.28
CA THR A 109 20.35 -0.37 -7.54
C THR A 109 19.31 0.49 -8.26
N HIS A 110 18.06 0.05 -8.29
CA HIS A 110 16.98 0.75 -9.00
C HIS A 110 16.41 1.94 -8.21
N TYR A 111 16.42 1.86 -6.87
CA TYR A 111 16.01 2.95 -5.98
C TYR A 111 14.55 3.40 -6.17
N TRP A 112 13.65 2.50 -6.58
CA TRP A 112 12.26 2.83 -6.89
C TRP A 112 11.32 2.93 -5.67
N GLY A 113 11.70 2.35 -4.53
CA GLY A 113 10.90 2.43 -3.29
C GLY A 113 10.53 1.07 -2.71
N VAL A 114 9.81 1.11 -1.60
CA VAL A 114 9.25 -0.08 -0.92
C VAL A 114 7.76 0.12 -0.65
N LEU A 115 7.02 -0.99 -0.63
CA LEU A 115 5.66 -1.08 -0.10
C LEU A 115 5.67 -2.07 1.06
N PHE A 116 5.19 -1.66 2.23
CA PHE A 116 4.87 -2.55 3.34
C PHE A 116 3.38 -2.61 3.53
N TRP A 117 2.83 -3.83 3.54
CA TRP A 117 1.40 -4.10 3.61
C TRP A 117 1.03 -4.80 4.91
N ASN A 118 -0.04 -4.34 5.54
CA ASN A 118 -0.62 -4.92 6.74
C ASN A 118 -1.84 -5.78 6.35
N PRO A 119 -1.73 -7.13 6.39
CA PRO A 119 -2.80 -8.02 5.96
C PRO A 119 -4.01 -8.05 6.92
N VAL A 120 -3.89 -7.45 8.12
CA VAL A 120 -4.94 -7.44 9.15
C VAL A 120 -5.34 -6.03 9.59
N SER A 121 -5.06 -5.02 8.76
CA SER A 121 -5.42 -3.62 9.03
C SER A 121 -6.93 -3.41 9.22
N CYS A 122 -7.32 -2.51 10.12
CA CYS A 122 -8.69 -2.01 10.21
C CYS A 122 -8.90 -0.73 9.37
N ARG A 123 -7.87 0.08 9.13
CA ARG A 123 -8.04 1.32 8.36
C ARG A 123 -7.70 1.07 6.90
N ASN A 124 -8.65 1.31 5.99
CA ASN A 124 -8.43 1.22 4.54
C ASN A 124 -7.66 2.42 3.97
N VAL A 125 -6.49 2.67 4.55
CA VAL A 125 -5.64 3.84 4.32
C VAL A 125 -4.24 3.35 3.96
N VAL A 126 -3.62 3.98 2.96
CA VAL A 126 -2.20 3.80 2.65
C VAL A 126 -1.45 5.09 2.90
N LEU A 127 -0.38 5.01 3.69
CA LEU A 127 0.54 6.10 3.94
C LEU A 127 1.57 6.19 2.82
N GLN A 128 2.00 7.40 2.49
CA GLN A 128 2.95 7.66 1.43
C GLN A 128 4.00 8.66 1.90
N SER A 129 5.28 8.28 1.78
CA SER A 129 6.44 9.14 2.06
C SER A 129 7.24 9.32 0.78
N PRO A 130 6.87 10.29 -0.08
CA PRO A 130 7.52 10.51 -1.37
C PRO A 130 8.90 11.15 -1.22
N HIS A 131 9.13 11.89 -0.14
CA HIS A 131 10.36 12.63 0.14
C HIS A 131 10.97 12.26 1.49
N PRO A 132 11.18 10.96 1.78
CA PRO A 132 11.42 10.46 3.14
C PRO A 132 12.65 11.06 3.82
N ARG A 133 13.63 11.51 3.02
CA ARG A 133 14.86 12.16 3.47
C ARG A 133 14.88 13.68 3.27
N PHE A 134 14.29 14.18 2.18
CA PHE A 134 14.29 15.62 1.88
C PHE A 134 13.35 16.36 2.82
N ASP A 135 12.14 15.81 3.02
CA ASP A 135 11.20 16.27 4.02
C ASP A 135 11.53 15.55 5.32
N SER A 136 12.52 16.07 6.05
CA SER A 136 13.14 15.42 7.22
C SER A 136 12.14 14.62 8.06
N ASN A 137 12.48 13.36 8.34
CA ASN A 137 11.73 12.39 9.13
C ASN A 137 10.38 11.92 8.58
N THR A 138 9.89 12.37 7.41
CA THR A 138 8.61 11.86 6.87
C THR A 138 8.63 10.35 6.65
N GLY A 139 9.76 9.78 6.20
CA GLY A 139 9.91 8.33 6.06
C GLY A 139 9.83 7.56 7.39
N ARG A 140 10.44 8.11 8.45
CA ARG A 140 10.40 7.52 9.80
C ARG A 140 9.03 7.69 10.45
N GLN A 141 8.42 8.86 10.31
CA GLN A 141 7.04 9.12 10.70
C GLN A 141 6.08 8.14 10.00
N GLY A 142 6.26 7.88 8.71
CA GLY A 142 5.47 6.89 7.98
C GLY A 142 5.58 5.49 8.59
N ALA A 143 6.80 5.06 8.94
CA ALA A 143 7.04 3.76 9.61
C ALA A 143 6.37 3.68 10.98
N TYR A 144 6.49 4.74 11.78
CA TYR A 144 5.79 4.87 13.06
C TYR A 144 4.27 4.73 12.88
N LEU A 145 3.68 5.51 11.99
CA LEU A 145 2.23 5.48 11.76
C LEU A 145 1.75 4.13 11.23
N LEU A 146 2.53 3.42 10.41
CA LEU A 146 2.22 2.05 9.97
C LEU A 146 2.04 1.10 11.17
N LEU A 147 2.95 1.18 12.14
CA LEU A 147 2.90 0.36 13.34
C LEU A 147 1.77 0.77 14.28
N HIS A 148 1.47 2.06 14.40
CA HIS A 148 0.60 2.55 15.47
C HIS A 148 -0.83 2.94 15.03
N MET A 149 -1.18 2.81 13.74
CA MET A 149 -2.52 3.16 13.22
C MET A 149 -3.26 2.02 12.52
N ASP A 150 -2.74 0.80 12.49
CA ASP A 150 -3.40 -0.34 11.81
C ASP A 150 -3.93 0.00 10.40
N VAL A 151 -3.14 0.77 9.65
CA VAL A 151 -3.39 1.14 8.24
C VAL A 151 -3.02 -0.01 7.31
N ARG A 152 -3.57 -0.01 6.09
CA ARG A 152 -3.35 -1.06 5.07
C ARG A 152 -1.92 -1.15 4.61
N GLY A 153 -1.21 -0.03 4.53
CA GLY A 153 0.19 -0.07 4.14
C GLY A 153 0.90 1.28 4.15
N LEU A 154 2.19 1.21 3.84
CA LEU A 154 3.10 2.33 3.75
C LEU A 154 3.95 2.20 2.48
N MET A 155 4.04 3.28 1.73
CA MET A 155 4.95 3.44 0.60
C MET A 155 6.05 4.43 0.98
N ILE A 156 7.30 4.04 0.82
CA ILE A 156 8.46 4.92 1.00
C ILE A 156 9.23 4.97 -0.32
N SER A 157 9.47 6.17 -0.87
CA SER A 157 10.26 6.30 -2.09
C SER A 157 11.71 5.84 -1.87
N GLY A 158 12.36 5.39 -2.93
CA GLY A 158 13.72 4.82 -2.85
C GLY A 158 14.83 5.82 -3.08
N THR A 159 14.54 7.11 -3.13
CA THR A 159 15.54 8.12 -3.49
C THR A 159 15.23 9.48 -2.90
N HIS A 160 16.26 10.33 -2.77
CA HIS A 160 16.09 11.75 -2.54
C HIS A 160 15.46 12.44 -3.77
N ARG A 161 14.54 13.40 -3.58
CA ARG A 161 13.83 14.08 -4.68
C ARG A 161 14.76 14.80 -5.68
N CYS A 162 15.89 15.30 -5.18
CA CYS A 162 16.95 15.94 -5.97
C CYS A 162 18.07 14.98 -6.42
N ASN A 163 17.83 13.67 -6.45
CA ASN A 163 18.85 12.69 -6.82
C ASN A 163 19.21 12.77 -8.32
N SER A 164 18.21 12.60 -9.19
CA SER A 164 18.35 12.67 -10.64
C SER A 164 18.55 14.12 -11.10
N ILE A 165 19.28 14.30 -12.20
CA ILE A 165 19.34 15.59 -12.92
C ILE A 165 18.39 15.63 -14.11
N ALA A 166 17.86 14.49 -14.54
CA ALA A 166 16.93 14.41 -15.65
C ALA A 166 15.56 14.97 -15.23
N PRO A 167 14.92 15.80 -16.07
CA PRO A 167 13.60 16.34 -15.79
C PRO A 167 12.54 15.25 -15.97
N SER A 168 11.49 15.30 -15.16
CA SER A 168 10.22 14.63 -15.44
C SER A 168 9.48 15.36 -16.56
N GLU A 169 8.74 14.60 -17.35
CA GLU A 169 7.86 15.11 -18.39
C GLU A 169 6.58 15.75 -17.81
N CYS A 170 6.30 15.54 -16.52
CA CYS A 170 5.10 16.04 -15.86
C CYS A 170 5.14 17.55 -15.61
N SER A 171 3.96 18.16 -15.64
CA SER A 171 3.80 19.61 -15.59
C SER A 171 4.15 20.20 -14.23
N GLY A 172 4.77 21.36 -14.27
CA GLY A 172 5.11 22.17 -13.10
C GLY A 172 6.60 22.36 -12.93
N THR A 173 6.95 23.19 -11.95
CA THR A 173 8.33 23.58 -11.68
C THR A 173 8.56 23.68 -10.18
N THR A 174 9.81 23.51 -9.76
CA THR A 174 10.21 23.60 -8.35
C THR A 174 11.54 24.33 -8.20
N THR A 175 11.73 24.93 -7.04
CA THR A 175 13.02 25.45 -6.55
C THR A 175 13.67 24.53 -5.52
N ALA A 176 13.04 23.39 -5.18
CA ALA A 176 13.52 22.47 -4.13
C ALA A 176 14.94 21.95 -4.38
N CYS A 177 15.37 21.92 -5.64
CA CYS A 177 16.66 21.39 -6.05
C CYS A 177 17.58 22.45 -6.68
N GLY A 178 17.35 23.74 -6.38
CA GLY A 178 18.14 24.87 -6.88
C GLY A 178 17.29 25.98 -7.49
N SER A 179 17.70 26.50 -8.64
CA SER A 179 16.89 27.45 -9.42
C SER A 179 15.59 26.80 -9.90
N SER A 180 14.57 27.63 -10.17
CA SER A 180 13.28 27.15 -10.70
C SER A 180 13.51 26.37 -12.00
N ALA A 181 13.08 25.11 -12.00
CA ALA A 181 13.22 24.18 -13.12
C ALA A 181 12.08 23.16 -13.08
N PRO A 182 11.84 22.38 -14.16
CA PRO A 182 10.96 21.22 -14.11
C PRO A 182 11.31 20.29 -12.94
N TYR A 183 10.31 19.53 -12.47
CA TYR A 183 10.55 18.47 -11.51
C TYR A 183 11.58 17.46 -12.06
N ARG A 184 12.34 16.80 -11.18
CA ARG A 184 13.32 15.77 -11.57
C ARG A 184 12.63 14.40 -11.57
N LEU A 185 13.15 13.43 -12.31
CA LEU A 185 12.63 12.04 -12.29
C LEU A 185 12.52 11.48 -10.86
N SER A 186 13.51 11.80 -10.02
CA SER A 186 13.55 11.36 -8.63
C SER A 186 12.56 12.07 -7.70
N ASP A 187 11.90 13.13 -8.15
CA ASP A 187 10.81 13.78 -7.43
C ASP A 187 9.51 13.01 -7.70
N ILE A 188 9.38 11.87 -7.01
CA ILE A 188 8.39 10.84 -7.38
C ILE A 188 6.93 11.31 -7.22
N ALA A 189 6.69 12.37 -6.45
CA ALA A 189 5.36 12.96 -6.32
C ALA A 189 4.93 13.66 -7.62
N HIS A 190 5.89 13.94 -8.49
CA HIS A 190 5.76 14.67 -9.74
C HIS A 190 6.26 13.84 -10.93
N ASN A 191 6.25 12.51 -10.82
CA ASN A 191 6.68 11.61 -11.88
C ASN A 191 5.72 10.42 -12.04
N GLU A 192 4.95 10.43 -13.12
CA GLU A 192 3.96 9.38 -13.40
C GLU A 192 4.60 8.06 -13.86
N GLN A 193 5.85 8.09 -14.33
CA GLN A 193 6.56 6.89 -14.76
C GLN A 193 7.15 6.11 -13.56
N SER A 194 7.17 6.69 -12.37
CA SER A 194 7.73 6.04 -11.19
C SER A 194 6.94 4.79 -10.76
N ILE A 195 7.62 3.79 -10.19
CA ILE A 195 6.94 2.67 -9.51
C ILE A 195 6.07 3.16 -8.35
N PHE A 196 6.39 4.31 -7.75
CA PHE A 196 5.54 4.92 -6.73
C PHE A 196 4.15 5.27 -7.28
N GLN A 197 4.08 5.83 -8.49
CA GLN A 197 2.82 6.01 -9.20
C GLN A 197 2.17 4.67 -9.54
N THR A 198 2.93 3.73 -10.11
CA THR A 198 2.43 2.39 -10.47
C THR A 198 1.74 1.69 -9.29
N ILE A 199 2.40 1.62 -8.14
CA ILE A 199 1.85 1.00 -6.93
C ILE A 199 0.61 1.75 -6.45
N THR A 200 0.60 3.09 -6.49
CA THR A 200 -0.58 3.89 -6.12
C THR A 200 -1.79 3.51 -6.97
N VAL A 201 -1.61 3.43 -8.29
CA VAL A 201 -2.65 3.01 -9.25
C VAL A 201 -3.15 1.60 -8.92
N SER A 202 -2.24 0.63 -8.78
CA SER A 202 -2.60 -0.76 -8.50
C SER A 202 -3.36 -0.93 -7.18
N LEU A 203 -2.98 -0.19 -6.13
CA LEU A 203 -3.67 -0.19 -4.84
C LEU A 203 -5.04 0.48 -4.92
N ALA A 204 -5.15 1.57 -5.69
CA ALA A 204 -6.40 2.28 -5.89
C ALA A 204 -7.42 1.43 -6.66
N GLU A 205 -6.97 0.69 -7.69
CA GLU A 205 -7.77 -0.28 -8.43
C GLU A 205 -8.17 -1.48 -7.55
N ALA A 206 -7.32 -1.87 -6.61
CA ALA A 206 -7.57 -2.93 -5.64
C ALA A 206 -8.48 -2.51 -4.47
N GLY A 207 -9.01 -1.29 -4.47
CA GLY A 207 -10.02 -0.84 -3.51
C GLY A 207 -9.45 -0.15 -2.25
N VAL A 208 -8.19 0.30 -2.26
CA VAL A 208 -7.71 1.22 -1.22
C VAL A 208 -8.51 2.52 -1.29
N GLN A 209 -9.10 2.93 -0.17
CA GLN A 209 -9.99 4.09 -0.12
C GLN A 209 -9.21 5.40 -0.11
N THR A 210 -8.25 5.54 0.82
CA THR A 210 -7.55 6.81 1.02
C THR A 210 -6.03 6.63 1.01
N PHE A 211 -5.35 7.59 0.39
CA PHE A 211 -3.90 7.72 0.37
C PHE A 211 -3.50 9.02 1.07
N ILE A 212 -2.66 8.90 2.09
CA ILE A 212 -2.17 10.02 2.88
C ILE A 212 -0.70 10.21 2.60
N GLN A 213 -0.36 11.32 1.95
CA GLN A 213 0.99 11.65 1.53
C GLN A 213 1.62 12.67 2.48
N LEU A 214 2.63 12.20 3.22
CA LEU A 214 3.37 12.96 4.21
C LEU A 214 4.48 13.76 3.52
N HIS A 215 4.39 15.07 3.62
CA HIS A 215 5.43 16.02 3.20
C HIS A 215 5.84 16.90 4.37
N GLY A 216 6.85 17.73 4.13
CA GLY A 216 7.35 18.67 5.11
C GLY A 216 7.87 19.94 4.46
N PHE A 217 7.72 21.06 5.16
CA PHE A 217 8.21 22.34 4.69
C PHE A 217 9.05 23.06 5.74
N ALA A 218 9.94 23.94 5.26
CA ALA A 218 10.62 24.91 6.09
C ALA A 218 9.64 26.05 6.40
N LYS A 219 9.25 26.17 7.67
CA LYS A 219 8.26 27.15 8.13
C LYS A 219 8.83 28.57 8.06
N SER A 220 8.12 29.45 7.38
CA SER A 220 8.36 30.90 7.35
C SER A 220 7.43 31.64 8.29
N SER A 221 7.72 32.92 8.56
CA SER A 221 6.82 33.79 9.32
C SER A 221 5.44 33.85 8.66
N GLY A 222 4.38 33.60 9.44
CA GLY A 222 2.99 33.59 8.97
C GLY A 222 2.52 32.24 8.41
N ASP A 223 3.40 31.24 8.30
CA ASP A 223 2.99 29.89 7.91
C ASP A 223 2.27 29.17 9.06
N PRO A 224 1.27 28.32 8.72
CA PRO A 224 0.57 27.51 9.71
C PRO A 224 1.48 26.39 10.25
N ASN A 225 0.99 25.57 11.17
CA ASN A 225 1.67 24.33 11.54
C ASN A 225 1.48 23.25 10.47
N LEU A 226 0.29 23.19 9.86
CA LEU A 226 -0.04 22.24 8.79
C LEU A 226 -0.66 22.93 7.58
N ILE A 227 -0.24 22.54 6.39
CA ILE A 227 -0.94 22.85 5.13
C ILE A 227 -1.49 21.52 4.61
N ILE A 228 -2.81 21.41 4.48
CA ILE A 228 -3.47 20.15 4.13
C ILE A 228 -4.28 20.35 2.86
N SER A 229 -4.16 19.45 1.89
CA SER A 229 -4.85 19.54 0.62
C SER A 229 -5.35 18.17 0.18
N ASN A 230 -6.46 18.15 -0.54
CA ASN A 230 -6.92 17.00 -1.30
C ASN A 230 -6.43 17.03 -2.76
N GLY A 231 -5.54 17.97 -3.13
CA GLY A 231 -5.07 18.17 -4.49
C GLY A 231 -5.98 19.05 -5.37
N THR A 232 -7.07 19.60 -4.82
CA THR A 232 -8.03 20.46 -5.53
C THR A 232 -8.44 21.67 -4.69
N ARG A 233 -9.37 22.50 -5.22
CA ARG A 233 -10.03 23.57 -4.46
C ARG A 233 -11.45 23.20 -4.01
N ASP A 234 -11.90 21.99 -4.31
CA ASP A 234 -13.27 21.57 -4.08
C ASP A 234 -13.35 20.73 -2.81
N THR A 235 -14.42 20.93 -2.05
CA THR A 235 -14.69 20.12 -0.84
C THR A 235 -15.25 18.75 -1.26
N PRO A 236 -14.64 17.63 -0.83
CA PRO A 236 -15.20 16.31 -1.10
C PRO A 236 -16.51 16.09 -0.31
N PRO A 237 -17.43 15.24 -0.79
CA PRO A 237 -18.64 14.89 -0.04
C PRO A 237 -18.35 14.31 1.35
N ASP A 238 -17.31 13.48 1.46
CA ASP A 238 -16.72 13.05 2.72
C ASP A 238 -15.36 13.73 2.91
N ASP A 239 -15.23 14.57 3.93
CA ASP A 239 -14.04 15.40 4.18
C ASP A 239 -13.23 14.91 5.39
N PRO A 240 -12.33 13.91 5.21
CA PRO A 240 -11.43 13.47 6.26
C PRO A 240 -10.42 14.55 6.68
N ILE A 241 -10.14 15.56 5.84
CA ILE A 241 -9.21 16.65 6.19
C ILE A 241 -9.84 17.56 7.25
N ALA A 242 -11.13 17.87 7.13
CA ALA A 242 -11.85 18.61 8.17
C ALA A 242 -11.86 17.84 9.50
N ARG A 243 -12.13 16.53 9.48
CA ARG A 243 -12.08 15.69 10.68
C ARG A 243 -10.69 15.61 11.31
N LEU A 244 -9.64 15.49 10.49
CA LEU A 244 -8.25 15.52 10.95
C LEU A 244 -7.93 16.83 11.67
N ARG A 245 -8.32 17.98 11.09
CA ARG A 245 -8.16 19.29 11.72
C ARG A 245 -8.86 19.33 13.07
N ASP A 246 -10.12 18.90 13.14
CA ASP A 246 -10.92 18.97 14.36
C ASP A 246 -10.36 18.05 15.45
N GLY A 247 -9.92 16.84 15.07
CA GLY A 247 -9.21 15.92 15.98
C GLY A 247 -7.92 16.53 16.52
N LEU A 248 -7.11 17.17 15.67
CA LEU A 248 -5.89 17.83 16.11
C LEU A 248 -6.15 19.05 17.01
N LEU A 249 -7.16 19.87 16.70
CA LEU A 249 -7.55 21.01 17.54
C LEU A 249 -8.11 20.59 18.89
N ALA A 250 -8.75 19.41 18.98
CA ALA A 250 -9.19 18.85 20.24
C ALA A 250 -8.02 18.44 21.15
N LEU A 251 -6.87 18.07 20.55
CA LEU A 251 -5.65 17.69 21.27
C LEU A 251 -4.78 18.91 21.63
N ASP A 252 -4.60 19.83 20.68
CA ASP A 252 -3.85 21.08 20.86
C ASP A 252 -4.58 22.25 20.15
N PRO A 253 -5.36 23.06 20.89
CA PRO A 253 -6.07 24.21 20.33
C PRO A 253 -5.15 25.32 19.80
N SER A 254 -3.84 25.27 20.05
CA SER A 254 -2.88 26.27 19.56
C SER A 254 -2.43 26.01 18.11
N LEU A 255 -2.79 24.86 17.54
CA LEU A 255 -2.42 24.49 16.18
C LEU A 255 -3.09 25.39 15.13
N THR A 256 -2.32 25.74 14.11
CA THR A 256 -2.75 26.57 12.98
C THR A 256 -2.71 25.78 11.68
N PHE A 257 -3.65 26.08 10.77
CA PHE A 257 -3.88 25.27 9.57
C PHE A 257 -4.09 26.14 8.33
N LYS A 258 -3.68 25.61 7.17
CA LYS A 258 -4.19 26.02 5.86
C LYS A 258 -4.72 24.78 5.13
N ILE A 259 -6.03 24.61 5.15
CA ILE A 259 -6.74 23.60 4.36
C ILE A 259 -7.09 24.19 2.99
N VAL A 260 -6.53 23.67 1.91
CA VAL A 260 -6.51 24.34 0.59
C VAL A 260 -7.88 24.53 -0.05
N HIS A 261 -8.79 23.57 0.11
CA HIS A 261 -10.16 23.69 -0.40
C HIS A 261 -11.06 24.58 0.47
N ILE A 262 -10.63 24.92 1.70
CA ILE A 262 -11.34 25.85 2.59
C ILE A 262 -10.74 27.27 2.49
N HIS A 263 -9.41 27.37 2.48
CA HIS A 263 -8.62 28.60 2.41
C HIS A 263 -8.15 28.80 0.97
N THR A 264 -9.08 29.12 0.08
CA THR A 264 -8.83 29.17 -1.37
C THR A 264 -7.87 30.28 -1.79
N GLU A 265 -7.60 31.26 -0.91
CA GLU A 265 -6.56 32.27 -1.10
C GLU A 265 -5.14 31.71 -0.94
N TRP A 266 -4.98 30.55 -0.30
CA TRP A 266 -3.68 29.90 -0.14
C TRP A 266 -3.25 29.26 -1.47
N THR A 267 -1.98 29.49 -1.84
CA THR A 267 -1.44 29.11 -3.16
C THR A 267 -0.15 28.30 -3.08
N ARG A 268 0.38 28.07 -1.88
CA ARG A 268 1.66 27.37 -1.67
C ARG A 268 1.41 25.94 -1.20
N LEU A 269 2.20 24.99 -1.71
CA LEU A 269 2.18 23.58 -1.30
C LEU A 269 0.77 22.95 -1.41
N THR A 270 0.08 23.24 -2.51
CA THR A 270 -1.33 22.85 -2.72
C THR A 270 -1.51 21.47 -3.34
N ALA A 271 -0.43 20.77 -3.67
CA ALA A 271 -0.44 19.46 -4.33
C ALA A 271 -1.19 19.38 -5.68
N PHE A 272 -1.48 20.51 -6.34
CA PHE A 272 -2.18 20.49 -7.64
C PHE A 272 -1.38 19.79 -8.74
N THR A 273 -0.05 19.78 -8.62
CA THR A 273 0.86 19.12 -9.55
C THR A 273 1.18 17.67 -9.17
N ASN A 274 0.63 17.17 -8.07
CA ASN A 274 0.93 15.85 -7.58
C ASN A 274 0.33 14.77 -8.49
N THR A 275 1.17 13.88 -9.02
CA THR A 275 0.76 12.83 -9.96
C THR A 275 -0.18 11.81 -9.32
N GLN A 276 0.09 11.38 -8.08
CA GLN A 276 -0.80 10.48 -7.33
C GLN A 276 -2.14 11.17 -7.05
N GLY A 277 -2.11 12.41 -6.55
CA GLY A 277 -3.30 13.18 -6.24
C GLY A 277 -4.18 13.47 -7.47
N ARG A 278 -3.57 13.77 -8.62
CA ARG A 278 -4.29 13.94 -9.89
C ARG A 278 -4.96 12.65 -10.34
N TYR A 279 -4.26 11.51 -10.27
CA TYR A 279 -4.86 10.21 -10.61
C TYR A 279 -6.03 9.85 -9.68
N LEU A 280 -5.85 9.99 -8.37
CA LEU A 280 -6.86 9.64 -7.37
C LEU A 280 -8.09 10.56 -7.41
N ASN A 281 -7.93 11.76 -7.96
CA ASN A 281 -9.01 12.69 -8.28
C ASN A 281 -9.35 12.67 -9.79
N GLU A 282 -9.20 11.53 -10.45
CA GLU A 282 -9.74 11.26 -11.80
C GLU A 282 -9.36 12.31 -12.86
N SER A 283 -8.17 12.92 -12.73
CA SER A 283 -7.63 13.78 -13.78
C SER A 283 -7.51 13.00 -15.09
N THR A 284 -7.84 13.66 -16.20
CA THR A 284 -7.66 13.11 -17.55
C THR A 284 -6.19 12.86 -17.89
N SER A 285 -5.26 13.46 -17.15
CA SER A 285 -3.82 13.22 -17.23
C SER A 285 -3.16 13.47 -15.88
N ALA A 286 -2.65 12.41 -15.25
CA ALA A 286 -1.89 12.52 -14.00
C ALA A 286 -0.61 13.35 -14.18
N CYS A 287 0.08 13.25 -15.32
CA CYS A 287 1.29 14.02 -15.59
C CYS A 287 1.05 15.51 -15.80
N THR A 288 0.02 15.89 -16.56
CA THR A 288 -0.05 17.25 -17.13
C THR A 288 -1.23 18.09 -16.69
N GLN A 289 -2.33 17.48 -16.23
CA GLN A 289 -3.56 18.21 -15.94
C GLN A 289 -3.92 18.16 -14.46
N ASN A 290 -4.23 19.32 -13.89
CA ASN A 290 -4.82 19.39 -12.56
C ASN A 290 -6.18 18.68 -12.58
N ALA A 291 -6.52 17.98 -11.49
CA ALA A 291 -7.83 17.40 -11.34
C ALA A 291 -8.91 18.50 -11.22
N THR A 292 -10.04 18.27 -11.87
CA THR A 292 -11.26 19.11 -11.77
C THR A 292 -12.37 18.39 -11.02
N THR A 293 -12.16 17.15 -10.62
CA THR A 293 -13.06 16.39 -9.74
C THR A 293 -12.38 16.20 -8.38
N VAL A 294 -13.15 15.88 -7.35
CA VAL A 294 -12.63 15.59 -6.02
C VAL A 294 -13.29 14.31 -5.49
N THR A 295 -12.48 13.34 -5.11
CA THR A 295 -12.97 12.01 -4.69
C THR A 295 -12.86 11.79 -3.18
N GLY A 296 -12.05 12.60 -2.48
CA GLY A 296 -11.71 12.37 -1.07
C GLY A 296 -10.65 11.26 -0.86
N ARG A 297 -10.12 10.66 -1.93
CA ARG A 297 -9.16 9.55 -1.86
C ARG A 297 -7.70 9.98 -1.65
N PHE A 298 -7.39 11.25 -1.83
CA PHE A 298 -6.02 11.78 -1.68
C PHE A 298 -5.97 12.85 -0.60
N ILE A 299 -5.00 12.74 0.31
CA ILE A 299 -4.70 13.73 1.33
C ILE A 299 -3.20 14.00 1.32
N HIS A 300 -2.84 15.24 1.05
CA HIS A 300 -1.49 15.77 1.12
C HIS A 300 -1.33 16.57 2.41
N ILE A 301 -0.36 16.19 3.24
CA ILE A 301 -0.10 16.84 4.52
C ILE A 301 1.31 17.41 4.51
N GLU A 302 1.41 18.73 4.46
CA GLU A 302 2.65 19.48 4.58
C GLU A 302 2.84 19.92 6.02
N GLN A 303 3.91 19.42 6.61
CA GLN A 303 4.14 19.53 8.05
C GLN A 303 5.34 20.42 8.35
N GLU A 304 5.15 21.35 9.27
CA GLU A 304 6.28 22.03 9.88
C GLU A 304 7.17 21.05 10.68
N TYR A 305 8.42 21.43 10.94
CA TYR A 305 9.40 20.49 11.51
C TYR A 305 9.20 20.22 13.00
N ASP A 306 9.19 21.26 13.82
CA ASP A 306 9.31 21.16 15.28
C ASP A 306 8.09 20.51 15.93
N ARG A 307 6.88 20.80 15.46
CA ARG A 307 5.64 20.25 16.06
C ARG A 307 5.27 18.87 15.59
N PHE A 308 5.63 18.48 14.36
CA PHE A 308 5.08 17.27 13.74
C PHE A 308 6.11 16.30 13.23
N ARG A 309 7.31 16.73 12.81
CA ARG A 309 8.28 15.83 12.16
C ARG A 309 9.50 15.52 13.01
N LYS A 310 9.85 16.39 13.96
CA LYS A 310 11.09 16.32 14.73
C LYS A 310 11.29 14.99 15.45
N ASP A 311 10.26 14.51 16.13
CA ASP A 311 10.33 13.33 16.98
C ASP A 311 8.94 12.68 17.17
N GLU A 312 8.95 11.58 17.92
CA GLU A 312 7.80 10.74 18.19
C GLU A 312 6.64 11.51 18.84
N SER A 313 6.90 12.56 19.62
CA SER A 313 5.80 13.33 20.24
C SER A 313 4.93 14.01 19.18
N GLY A 314 5.53 14.52 18.11
CA GLY A 314 4.82 15.07 16.96
C GLY A 314 4.17 14.00 16.08
N TRP A 315 4.79 12.83 15.95
CA TRP A 315 4.21 11.70 15.22
C TRP A 315 2.98 11.16 15.94
N GLU A 316 3.02 11.06 17.26
CA GLU A 316 1.91 10.65 18.12
C GLU A 316 0.75 11.65 18.04
N LEU A 317 1.05 12.96 18.02
CA LEU A 317 0.03 13.99 17.80
C LEU A 317 -0.67 13.82 16.44
N LEU A 318 0.10 13.62 15.36
CA LEU A 318 -0.47 13.36 14.04
C LEU A 318 -1.27 12.05 14.03
N ARG A 319 -0.76 11.00 14.66
CA ARG A 319 -1.40 9.69 14.78
C ARG A 319 -2.80 9.84 15.36
N GLN A 320 -2.94 10.44 16.53
CA GLN A 320 -4.22 10.64 17.19
C GLN A 320 -5.19 11.48 16.35
N GLY A 321 -4.69 12.54 15.71
CA GLY A 321 -5.49 13.34 14.78
C GLY A 321 -6.02 12.53 13.60
N LEU A 322 -5.18 11.67 13.03
CA LEU A 322 -5.58 10.78 11.93
C LEU A 322 -6.56 9.69 12.40
N GLU A 323 -6.41 9.16 13.61
CA GLU A 323 -7.38 8.21 14.16
C GLU A 323 -8.76 8.82 14.39
N ALA A 324 -8.83 10.12 14.65
CA ALA A 324 -10.10 10.85 14.69
C ALA A 324 -10.72 11.01 13.29
N ALA A 325 -9.90 11.10 12.24
CA ALA A 325 -10.36 11.23 10.85
C ALA A 325 -10.78 9.89 10.22
N PHE A 326 -10.13 8.80 10.65
CA PHE A 326 -10.28 7.45 10.12
C PHE A 326 -10.59 6.47 11.25
N SER A 327 -11.87 6.10 11.35
CA SER A 327 -12.32 5.06 12.28
C SER A 327 -11.58 3.76 12.01
N CYS A 328 -11.19 3.08 13.10
CA CYS A 328 -10.86 1.66 13.03
C CYS A 328 -12.18 0.91 12.93
N GLU A 329 -12.74 0.91 11.73
CA GLU A 329 -13.69 -0.13 11.37
C GLU A 329 -12.80 -1.34 11.24
N VAL A 330 -12.84 -2.31 12.17
CA VAL A 330 -12.35 -3.65 11.78
C VAL A 330 -12.96 -3.85 10.41
N VAL A 331 -12.13 -4.01 9.38
CA VAL A 331 -12.64 -4.37 8.08
C VAL A 331 -13.21 -5.76 8.34
N ALA A 332 -14.45 -5.77 8.81
CA ALA A 332 -15.31 -6.91 8.80
C ALA A 332 -15.14 -7.34 7.36
N ASN A 333 -14.57 -8.52 7.18
CA ASN A 333 -14.72 -9.22 5.93
C ASN A 333 -16.16 -8.96 5.50
N ASP A 334 -16.30 -8.24 4.38
CA ASP A 334 -17.57 -7.90 3.74
C ASP A 334 -18.67 -8.87 4.19
N PRO A 335 -19.76 -8.42 4.84
CA PRO A 335 -20.79 -9.35 5.33
C PRO A 335 -21.47 -10.15 4.20
N VAL A 336 -21.16 -9.86 2.93
CA VAL A 336 -21.41 -10.77 1.80
C VAL A 336 -20.25 -10.64 0.80
N LEU A 337 -19.29 -11.56 0.87
CA LEU A 337 -18.32 -11.74 -0.21
C LEU A 337 -18.89 -12.69 -1.25
N SER A 338 -19.46 -12.17 -2.33
CA SER A 338 -19.70 -12.94 -3.55
C SER A 338 -18.36 -13.19 -4.23
N VAL A 339 -17.87 -14.43 -4.16
CA VAL A 339 -16.67 -14.85 -4.88
C VAL A 339 -17.14 -15.77 -5.99
N GLU A 340 -17.23 -15.20 -7.20
CA GLU A 340 -18.07 -15.71 -8.29
C GLU A 340 -19.57 -15.54 -7.97
N SER A 341 -20.40 -15.27 -8.98
CA SER A 341 -21.84 -14.99 -8.81
C SER A 341 -22.63 -16.12 -8.11
N SER A 342 -21.96 -17.25 -7.85
CA SER A 342 -22.47 -18.46 -7.26
C SER A 342 -22.10 -18.67 -5.79
N ILE A 343 -20.95 -18.23 -5.25
CA ILE A 343 -20.52 -18.58 -3.88
C ILE A 343 -20.72 -17.40 -2.92
N ARG A 344 -21.41 -17.66 -1.80
CA ARG A 344 -21.64 -16.72 -0.70
C ARG A 344 -20.99 -17.27 0.56
N ILE A 345 -20.23 -16.42 1.26
CA ILE A 345 -19.65 -16.73 2.56
C ILE A 345 -20.19 -15.71 3.56
N SER A 346 -20.78 -16.17 4.66
CA SER A 346 -21.32 -15.33 5.71
C SER A 346 -20.90 -15.83 7.09
N VAL A 347 -20.89 -14.90 8.04
CA VAL A 347 -20.46 -15.14 9.42
C VAL A 347 -21.51 -14.54 10.35
N SER A 348 -22.06 -15.35 11.26
CA SER A 348 -23.05 -14.89 12.24
C SER A 348 -23.01 -15.76 13.50
N GLY A 349 -22.97 -15.14 14.68
CA GLY A 349 -23.13 -15.85 15.96
C GLY A 349 -22.10 -16.96 16.24
N GLY A 350 -20.86 -16.82 15.78
CA GLY A 350 -19.82 -17.86 15.91
C GLY A 350 -19.93 -19.00 14.87
N GLU A 351 -20.82 -18.87 13.89
CA GLU A 351 -20.97 -19.80 12.79
C GLU A 351 -20.50 -19.17 11.48
N LEU A 352 -19.73 -19.95 10.72
CA LEU A 352 -19.35 -19.66 9.35
C LEU A 352 -20.27 -20.44 8.42
N THR A 353 -21.04 -19.74 7.59
CA THR A 353 -21.88 -20.35 6.56
C THR A 353 -21.23 -20.14 5.20
N ILE A 354 -21.12 -21.22 4.43
CA ILE A 354 -20.74 -21.19 3.03
C ILE A 354 -21.97 -21.66 2.25
N ALA A 355 -22.33 -20.94 1.19
CA ALA A 355 -23.43 -21.28 0.31
C ALA A 355 -23.00 -21.15 -1.15
N THR A 356 -23.52 -21.99 -2.03
CA THR A 356 -23.31 -21.90 -3.47
C THR A 356 -24.63 -22.02 -4.23
N SER A 357 -24.80 -21.25 -5.31
CA SER A 357 -25.90 -21.47 -6.25
C SER A 357 -25.67 -22.83 -6.92
N GLU A 358 -26.69 -23.69 -6.85
CA GLU A 358 -26.62 -25.11 -7.21
C GLU A 358 -25.87 -25.41 -8.52
N THR A 359 -25.09 -26.51 -8.50
CA THR A 359 -24.39 -27.25 -9.58
C THR A 359 -22.86 -27.31 -9.53
N MET A 360 -22.18 -26.58 -8.64
CA MET A 360 -20.73 -26.73 -8.46
C MET A 360 -20.41 -27.40 -7.12
N PRO A 361 -19.96 -28.66 -7.10
CA PRO A 361 -19.51 -29.25 -5.86
C PRO A 361 -18.16 -28.63 -5.47
N LEU A 362 -18.09 -28.11 -4.26
CA LEU A 362 -16.92 -27.41 -3.73
C LEU A 362 -16.12 -28.34 -2.83
N TRP A 363 -14.80 -28.15 -2.82
CA TRP A 363 -13.92 -28.72 -1.81
C TRP A 363 -13.51 -27.61 -0.84
N VAL A 364 -13.96 -27.71 0.40
CA VAL A 364 -13.72 -26.72 1.43
C VAL A 364 -12.69 -27.25 2.42
N SER A 365 -11.72 -26.42 2.76
CA SER A 365 -10.75 -26.67 3.82
C SER A 365 -10.70 -25.48 4.77
N LEU A 366 -10.80 -25.74 6.06
CA LEU A 366 -10.72 -24.76 7.14
C LEU A 366 -9.48 -25.06 7.99
N TYR A 367 -8.72 -24.04 8.34
CA TYR A 367 -7.52 -24.12 9.16
C TYR A 367 -7.58 -23.09 10.28
N MET A 368 -7.05 -23.40 11.46
CA MET A 368 -6.82 -22.38 12.49
C MET A 368 -5.64 -21.47 12.13
N ALA A 369 -5.48 -20.39 12.89
CA ALA A 369 -4.38 -19.43 12.76
C ALA A 369 -2.98 -20.07 12.81
N ASP A 370 -2.82 -21.16 13.57
CA ASP A 370 -1.58 -21.92 13.71
C ASP A 370 -1.33 -22.92 12.54
N GLY A 371 -2.20 -22.94 11.53
CA GLY A 371 -2.12 -23.83 10.38
C GLY A 371 -2.76 -25.20 10.57
N ARG A 372 -3.30 -25.51 11.76
CA ARG A 372 -3.99 -26.79 12.00
C ARG A 372 -5.30 -26.85 11.21
N GLN A 373 -5.46 -27.86 10.37
CA GLN A 373 -6.70 -28.10 9.64
C GLN A 373 -7.82 -28.56 10.59
N ILE A 374 -8.92 -27.82 10.63
CA ILE A 374 -10.11 -28.14 11.44
C ILE A 374 -11.21 -28.84 10.65
N PHE A 375 -11.24 -28.63 9.34
CA PHE A 375 -12.18 -29.30 8.45
C PHE A 375 -11.60 -29.45 7.05
N THR A 376 -11.93 -30.56 6.41
CA THR A 376 -11.92 -30.65 4.96
C THR A 376 -13.05 -31.54 4.50
N GLY A 377 -13.73 -31.15 3.42
CA GLY A 377 -14.82 -31.93 2.91
C GLY A 377 -15.46 -31.34 1.67
N ARG A 378 -16.34 -32.14 1.08
CA ARG A 378 -17.19 -31.73 -0.02
C ARG A 378 -18.35 -30.90 0.52
N GLN A 379 -18.72 -29.85 -0.21
CA GLN A 379 -19.87 -29.02 0.07
C GLN A 379 -20.75 -28.87 -1.18
N ASP A 380 -22.06 -29.07 -1.03
CA ASP A 380 -22.99 -29.13 -2.17
C ASP A 380 -23.83 -27.86 -2.35
N VAL A 381 -24.55 -27.37 -1.34
CA VAL A 381 -25.46 -26.21 -1.47
C VAL A 381 -25.25 -25.18 -0.37
N GLU A 382 -25.41 -25.56 0.89
CA GLU A 382 -25.18 -24.69 2.04
C GLU A 382 -24.73 -25.52 3.24
N GLN A 383 -23.72 -25.04 3.96
CA GLN A 383 -23.22 -25.70 5.17
C GLN A 383 -22.67 -24.66 6.14
N SER A 384 -23.02 -24.84 7.41
CA SER A 384 -22.53 -24.04 8.53
C SER A 384 -21.50 -24.81 9.34
N TYR A 385 -20.46 -24.09 9.75
CA TYR A 385 -19.37 -24.59 10.58
C TYR A 385 -19.33 -23.77 11.86
N ARG A 386 -19.53 -24.42 13.00
CA ARG A 386 -19.32 -23.79 14.30
C ARG A 386 -17.82 -23.71 14.56
N ILE A 387 -17.32 -22.50 14.75
CA ILE A 387 -15.90 -22.26 15.00
C ILE A 387 -15.80 -21.61 16.40
N PRO A 388 -14.87 -22.05 17.26
CA PRO A 388 -14.73 -21.47 18.59
C PRO A 388 -14.41 -19.96 18.52
N HIS A 389 -14.97 -19.19 19.46
CA HIS A 389 -14.77 -17.74 19.56
C HIS A 389 -13.29 -17.35 19.63
N GLY A 390 -12.94 -16.22 19.02
CA GLY A 390 -11.58 -15.67 19.03
C GLY A 390 -10.60 -16.42 18.12
N ILE A 391 -11.06 -17.38 17.31
CA ILE A 391 -10.20 -18.12 16.38
C ILE A 391 -10.27 -17.51 14.99
N MET A 392 -9.12 -17.00 14.56
CA MET A 392 -8.82 -16.65 13.19
C MET A 392 -8.70 -17.94 12.37
N THR A 393 -9.57 -18.10 11.38
CA THR A 393 -9.65 -19.31 10.55
C THR A 393 -9.29 -18.98 9.11
N PHE A 394 -8.41 -19.75 8.49
CA PHE A 394 -8.19 -19.71 7.05
C PHE A 394 -9.16 -20.62 6.34
N LEU A 395 -9.94 -20.07 5.41
CA LEU A 395 -10.83 -20.79 4.52
C LEU A 395 -10.16 -20.91 3.15
N SER A 396 -10.13 -22.12 2.60
CA SER A 396 -9.77 -22.40 1.22
C SER A 396 -10.95 -23.10 0.54
N ILE A 397 -11.38 -22.60 -0.61
CA ILE A 397 -12.41 -23.24 -1.45
C ILE A 397 -11.80 -23.54 -2.81
N ARG A 398 -11.93 -24.80 -3.24
CA ARG A 398 -11.51 -25.27 -4.55
C ARG A 398 -12.70 -25.84 -5.31
N ASP A 399 -12.66 -25.71 -6.64
CA ASP A 399 -13.55 -26.47 -7.51
C ASP A 399 -13.19 -27.96 -7.39
N GLN A 400 -14.17 -28.82 -7.09
CA GLN A 400 -13.89 -30.24 -6.85
C GLN A 400 -13.33 -30.93 -8.11
N LYS A 401 -13.81 -30.54 -9.29
CA LYS A 401 -13.49 -31.25 -10.54
C LYS A 401 -12.10 -30.91 -11.06
N SER A 402 -11.70 -29.65 -11.00
CA SER A 402 -10.45 -29.13 -11.53
C SER A 402 -9.37 -28.94 -10.46
N GLY A 403 -9.73 -28.92 -9.17
CA GLY A 403 -8.82 -28.60 -8.07
C GLY A 403 -8.40 -27.12 -8.03
N LYS A 404 -8.92 -26.29 -8.95
CA LYS A 404 -8.63 -24.86 -9.04
C LYS A 404 -9.04 -24.17 -7.74
N LEU A 405 -8.13 -23.38 -7.17
CA LEU A 405 -8.45 -22.51 -6.04
C LEU A 405 -9.43 -21.43 -6.52
N LEU A 406 -10.63 -21.42 -5.94
CA LEU A 406 -11.66 -20.42 -6.23
C LEU A 406 -11.51 -19.24 -5.27
N THR A 407 -11.24 -19.52 -3.99
CA THR A 407 -10.97 -18.47 -3.00
C THR A 407 -10.15 -18.96 -1.82
N GLN A 408 -9.40 -18.05 -1.22
CA GLN A 408 -8.74 -18.24 0.06
C GLN A 408 -8.96 -16.99 0.91
N LYS A 409 -9.47 -17.15 2.13
CA LYS A 409 -9.83 -16.02 3.01
C LYS A 409 -9.45 -16.26 4.45
N LYS A 410 -9.14 -15.17 5.13
CA LYS A 410 -8.91 -15.14 6.57
C LYS A 410 -10.17 -14.61 7.25
N ILE A 411 -10.82 -15.46 8.02
CA ILE A 411 -12.10 -15.16 8.66
C ILE A 411 -11.85 -14.94 10.14
N PHE A 412 -12.24 -13.77 10.64
CA PHE A 412 -12.26 -13.46 12.06
C PHE A 412 -13.69 -13.57 12.56
N LEU A 413 -13.90 -14.35 13.62
CA LEU A 413 -15.18 -14.53 14.28
C LEU A 413 -15.14 -13.79 15.62
N PRO A 414 -15.98 -12.76 15.82
CA PRO A 414 -16.06 -12.05 17.08
C PRO A 414 -16.56 -12.92 18.25
#